data_AF-D9Y0E0-F1
#
_entry.id   AF-D9Y0E0-F1
#
_cell.length_a   1.000
_cell.length_b   1.000
_cell.length_c   1.000
_cell.angle_alpha   90.00
_cell.angle_beta   90.00
_cell.angle_gamma   90.00
#
_symmetry.space_group_name_H-M   'P 1'
#
loop_
_entity.id
_entity.type
_entity.pdbx_description
1 polymer ?
#
loop_
_entity_poly.entity_id
_entity_poly.type
_entity_poly.pdbx_seq_one_letter_code
_entity_poly.pdbx_strand_id
1 'polypeptide(L)'
;MALRDSLGLLTRPLAEERAEAEADTAEWRELFARLGLTGADASEEAEIQAVYGCLLRTPARMIGVWLPDGVGDRRPQNLPGTWDQYPNWRLPIADTNGRPVTLEELTASPRLRALIDVLRQ
;
A
#
# COMPACT_ATOMS: atom_id res chain seq x y z
N MET A 1 8.39 2.56 -8.14
CA MET A 1 9.54 3.12 -8.90
C MET A 1 9.59 2.67 -10.35
N ALA A 2 9.46 1.38 -10.66
CA ALA A 2 9.51 0.88 -12.06
C ALA A 2 8.51 1.60 -13.01
N LEU A 3 7.30 1.90 -12.54
CA LEU A 3 6.32 2.67 -13.33
C LEU A 3 6.83 4.09 -13.67
N ARG A 4 7.38 4.81 -12.68
CA ARG A 4 7.92 6.16 -12.89
C ARG A 4 9.13 6.15 -13.82
N ASP A 5 9.99 5.16 -13.67
CA ASP A 5 11.14 4.93 -14.55
C ASP A 5 10.72 4.68 -16.00
N SER A 6 9.73 3.82 -16.22
CA SER A 6 9.21 3.52 -17.56
C SER A 6 8.62 4.72 -18.29
N LEU A 7 8.26 5.77 -17.54
CA LEU A 7 7.71 7.02 -18.05
C LEU A 7 8.74 8.16 -18.06
N GLY A 8 10.01 7.90 -17.73
CA GLY A 8 11.06 8.93 -17.71
C GLY A 8 10.87 9.98 -16.61
N LEU A 9 10.19 9.64 -15.51
CA LEU A 9 9.84 10.56 -14.43
C LEU A 9 10.82 10.54 -13.25
N LEU A 10 11.95 9.84 -13.39
CA LEU A 10 13.00 9.81 -12.37
C LEU A 10 14.05 10.89 -12.65
N THR A 11 14.44 11.60 -11.60
CA THR A 11 15.51 12.61 -11.63
C THR A 11 16.87 12.03 -11.27
N ARG A 12 16.90 10.80 -10.74
CA ARG A 12 18.08 10.03 -10.35
C ARG A 12 18.01 8.62 -10.93
N PRO A 13 19.13 7.88 -11.00
CA PRO A 13 19.13 6.50 -11.46
C PRO A 13 18.16 5.62 -10.66
N LEU A 14 17.46 4.71 -11.35
CA LEU A 14 16.51 3.79 -10.72
C LEU A 14 17.11 2.98 -9.56
N ALA A 15 18.39 2.63 -9.64
CA ALA A 15 19.07 1.87 -8.60
C ALA A 15 19.19 2.67 -7.29
N GLU A 16 19.53 3.96 -7.37
CA GLU A 16 19.62 4.84 -6.20
C GLU A 16 18.25 5.04 -5.56
N GLU A 17 17.24 5.34 -6.36
CA GLU A 17 15.85 5.46 -5.92
C GLU A 17 15.39 4.17 -5.21
N ARG A 18 15.66 3.00 -5.80
CA ARG A 18 15.29 1.71 -5.19
C ARG A 18 15.97 1.48 -3.85
N ALA A 19 17.27 1.76 -3.76
CA ALA A 19 18.02 1.58 -2.53
C ALA A 19 17.49 2.49 -1.41
N GLU A 20 17.13 3.73 -1.72
CA GLU A 20 16.50 4.63 -0.75
C GLU A 20 15.11 4.14 -0.31
N ALA A 21 14.25 3.74 -1.25
CA ALA A 21 12.93 3.21 -0.87
C ALA A 21 13.02 1.91 -0.05
N GLU A 22 14.01 1.06 -0.32
CA GLU A 22 14.28 -0.14 0.47
C GLU A 22 14.74 0.22 1.89
N ALA A 23 15.61 1.23 2.03
CA ALA A 23 16.06 1.73 3.32
C ALA A 23 14.91 2.34 4.13
N ASP A 24 14.09 3.20 3.51
CA ASP A 24 12.90 3.79 4.15
C ASP A 24 11.93 2.70 4.61
N THR A 25 11.66 1.70 3.76
CA THR A 25 10.77 0.58 4.09
C THR A 25 11.34 -0.25 5.24
N ALA A 26 12.66 -0.47 5.28
CA ALA A 26 13.32 -1.20 6.36
C ALA A 26 13.20 -0.49 7.72
N GLU A 27 13.30 0.84 7.74
CA GLU A 27 13.10 1.64 8.97
C GLU A 27 11.68 1.47 9.53
N TRP A 28 10.66 1.53 8.67
CA TRP A 28 9.27 1.28 9.06
C TRP A 28 9.06 -0.14 9.58
N ARG A 29 9.62 -1.15 8.90
CA ARG A 29 9.56 -2.55 9.37
C ARG A 29 10.19 -2.73 10.74
N GLU A 30 11.34 -2.11 10.99
CA GLU A 30 11.99 -2.15 12.30
C GLU A 30 11.11 -1.49 13.37
N LEU A 31 10.51 -0.33 13.06
CA LEU A 31 9.56 0.31 13.97
C LEU A 31 8.38 -0.60 14.30
N PHE A 32 7.75 -1.23 13.29
CA PHE A 32 6.64 -2.14 13.52
C PHE A 32 7.03 -3.36 14.35
N ALA A 33 8.24 -3.91 14.14
CA ALA A 33 8.77 -5.00 14.95
C ALA A 33 8.99 -4.56 16.42
N ARG A 34 9.60 -3.40 16.66
CA ARG A 34 9.77 -2.84 18.01
C ARG A 34 8.44 -2.57 18.72
N LEU A 35 7.41 -2.21 17.96
CA LEU A 35 6.05 -2.00 18.47
C LEU A 35 5.28 -3.32 18.66
N GLY A 36 5.83 -4.47 18.27
CA GLY A 36 5.16 -5.78 18.34
C GLY A 36 3.98 -5.89 17.37
N LEU A 37 3.98 -5.13 16.27
CA LEU A 37 2.93 -5.11 15.27
C LEU A 37 3.18 -6.09 14.11
N THR A 38 4.44 -6.48 13.88
CA THR A 38 4.81 -7.42 12.83
C THR A 38 6.10 -8.20 13.17
N GLY A 39 6.38 -9.26 12.41
CA GLY A 39 7.60 -10.08 12.53
C GLY A 39 8.61 -9.84 11.39
N ALA A 40 9.81 -10.42 11.50
CA ALA A 40 10.90 -10.23 10.53
C ALA A 40 10.59 -10.74 9.11
N ASP A 41 9.75 -11.78 9.00
CA ASP A 41 9.37 -12.41 7.72
C ASP A 41 7.89 -12.19 7.39
N ALA A 42 7.37 -11.01 7.73
CA ALA A 42 5.97 -10.67 7.52
C ALA A 42 5.61 -10.66 6.03
N SER A 43 4.40 -11.14 5.70
CA SER A 43 3.85 -10.94 4.37
C SER A 43 3.56 -9.46 4.13
N GLU A 44 3.50 -9.05 2.87
CA GLU A 44 3.08 -7.68 2.51
C GLU A 44 1.70 -7.32 3.10
N GLU A 45 0.80 -8.30 3.22
CA GLU A 45 -0.48 -8.10 3.91
C GLU A 45 -0.32 -7.76 5.39
N ALA A 46 0.55 -8.50 6.09
CA ALA A 46 0.83 -8.26 7.50
C ALA A 46 1.58 -6.94 7.73
N GLU A 47 2.44 -6.53 6.79
CA GLU A 47 3.09 -5.21 6.83
C GLU A 47 2.07 -4.08 6.71
N ILE A 48 1.11 -4.19 5.78
CA ILE A 48 0.01 -3.24 5.66
C ILE A 48 -0.82 -3.21 6.95
N GLN A 49 -1.20 -4.36 7.49
CA GLN A 49 -1.90 -4.44 8.78
C GLN A 49 -1.12 -3.74 9.90
N ALA A 50 0.20 -3.86 9.93
CA ALA A 50 1.06 -3.18 10.90
C ALA A 50 1.07 -1.66 10.73
N VAL A 51 1.00 -1.14 9.49
CA VAL A 51 0.81 0.30 9.23
C VAL A 51 -0.48 0.79 9.91
N TYR A 52 -1.60 0.12 9.67
CA TYR A 52 -2.89 0.49 10.29
C TYR A 52 -2.87 0.32 11.82
N GLY A 53 -2.25 -0.76 12.33
CA GLY A 53 -2.04 -0.96 13.77
C GLY A 53 -1.18 0.14 14.40
N CYS A 54 -0.19 0.67 13.68
CA CYS A 54 0.60 1.80 14.12
C CYS A 54 -0.24 3.09 14.16
N LEU A 55 -1.08 3.33 13.14
CA LEU A 55 -1.98 4.49 13.10
C LEU A 55 -2.95 4.52 14.28
N LEU A 56 -3.48 3.36 14.70
CA LEU A 56 -4.37 3.26 15.87
C LEU A 56 -3.71 3.63 17.19
N ARG A 57 -2.37 3.60 17.26
CA ARG A 57 -1.61 4.03 18.45
C ARG A 57 -1.37 5.54 18.51
N THR A 58 -1.78 6.28 17.48
CA THR A 58 -1.68 7.75 17.43
C THR A 58 -2.90 8.39 18.10
N PRO A 59 -2.84 9.68 18.51
CA PRO A 59 -4.00 10.40 19.03
C PRO A 59 -5.03 10.82 17.96
N ALA A 60 -4.93 10.29 16.73
CA ALA A 60 -5.83 10.63 15.64
C ALA A 60 -7.28 10.26 15.97
N ARG A 61 -8.23 11.17 15.70
CA ARG A 61 -9.66 10.94 15.94
C ARG A 61 -10.33 10.09 14.87
N MET A 62 -9.71 9.99 13.69
CA MET A 62 -10.22 9.27 12.53
C MET A 62 -9.06 8.60 11.80
N ILE A 63 -9.26 7.35 11.38
CA ILE A 63 -8.35 6.60 10.51
C ILE A 63 -9.04 6.41 9.17
N GLY A 64 -8.37 6.79 8.08
CA GLY A 64 -8.82 6.51 6.72
C GLY A 64 -8.29 5.16 6.25
N VAL A 65 -9.13 4.36 5.60
CA VAL A 65 -8.74 3.08 5.01
C VAL A 65 -8.74 3.20 3.51
N TRP A 66 -7.63 2.84 2.87
CA TRP A 66 -7.54 2.78 1.43
C TRP A 66 -7.98 1.41 0.93
N LEU A 67 -9.17 1.32 0.33
CA LEU A 67 -9.78 0.05 -0.09
C LEU A 67 -8.88 -0.87 -0.95
N PRO A 68 -8.09 -0.36 -1.91
CA PRO A 68 -6.99 -1.07 -2.57
C PRO A 68 -6.11 -1.96 -1.68
N ASP A 69 -5.77 -1.52 -0.46
CA ASP A 69 -4.95 -2.30 0.46
C ASP A 69 -5.64 -3.61 0.88
N GLY A 70 -6.98 -3.59 0.95
CA GLY A 70 -7.82 -4.75 1.29
C GLY A 70 -7.96 -5.79 0.17
N VAL A 71 -7.45 -5.51 -1.02
CA VAL A 71 -7.45 -6.44 -2.17
C VAL A 71 -6.08 -6.57 -2.84
N GLY A 72 -5.08 -5.83 -2.37
CA GLY A 72 -3.71 -5.88 -2.85
C GLY A 72 -3.50 -5.15 -4.18
N ASP A 73 -4.31 -4.14 -4.51
CA ASP A 73 -4.10 -3.34 -5.71
C ASP A 73 -2.87 -2.45 -5.53
N ARG A 74 -1.84 -2.67 -6.35
CA ARG A 74 -0.57 -1.94 -6.29
C ARG A 74 -0.52 -0.73 -7.21
N ARG A 75 -1.58 -0.47 -7.97
CA ARG A 75 -1.60 0.57 -9.01
C ARG A 75 -2.07 1.89 -8.39
N PRO A 76 -1.26 2.97 -8.45
CA PRO A 76 -1.68 4.26 -7.90
C PRO A 76 -2.81 4.86 -8.74
N GLN A 77 -3.79 5.52 -8.10
CA GLN A 77 -4.87 6.17 -8.86
C GLN A 77 -4.38 7.39 -9.66
N ASN A 78 -3.31 8.03 -9.18
CA ASN A 78 -2.75 9.22 -9.78
C ASN A 78 -1.23 9.16 -9.73
N LEU A 79 -0.60 9.48 -10.85
CA LEU A 79 0.84 9.62 -10.99
C LEU A 79 1.18 11.08 -11.36
N PRO A 80 1.55 11.92 -10.39
CA PRO A 80 1.90 13.31 -10.64
C PRO A 80 2.96 13.47 -11.73
N GLY A 81 2.84 14.51 -12.55
CA GLY A 81 3.73 14.73 -13.70
C GLY A 81 3.35 13.97 -14.97
N THR A 82 2.15 13.37 -15.02
CA THR A 82 1.61 12.74 -16.23
C THR A 82 0.28 13.34 -16.65
N TRP A 83 0.03 13.33 -17.96
CA TRP A 83 -1.23 13.72 -18.60
C TRP A 83 -1.84 12.51 -19.31
N ASP A 84 -1.24 12.06 -20.43
CA ASP A 84 -1.72 10.95 -21.27
C ASP A 84 -0.95 9.65 -21.05
N GLN A 85 0.20 9.74 -20.37
CA GLN A 85 1.11 8.61 -20.15
C GLN A 85 0.57 7.59 -19.14
N TYR A 86 -0.36 7.99 -18.27
CA TYR A 86 -0.95 7.12 -17.25
C TYR A 86 -2.47 7.31 -17.17
N PRO A 87 -3.26 6.24 -16.93
CA PRO A 87 -4.69 6.32 -16.72
C PRO A 87 -5.09 6.95 -15.37
N ASN A 88 -4.57 8.15 -15.07
CA ASN A 88 -4.91 8.91 -13.88
C ASN A 88 -6.43 9.01 -13.72
N TRP A 89 -6.90 8.76 -12.49
CA TRP A 89 -8.31 8.86 -12.09
C TRP A 89 -9.27 7.94 -12.85
N ARG A 90 -8.74 6.98 -13.63
CA ARG A 90 -9.52 6.09 -14.49
C ARG A 90 -9.40 4.62 -14.11
N LEU A 91 -8.52 4.28 -13.15
CA LEU A 91 -8.36 2.89 -12.73
C LEU A 91 -9.50 2.49 -11.76
N PRO A 92 -10.15 1.33 -12.00
CA PRO A 92 -11.00 0.72 -10.99
C PRO A 92 -10.12 0.03 -9.93
N ILE A 93 -10.67 -0.16 -8.73
CA ILE A 93 -10.07 -1.03 -7.72
C ILE A 93 -9.97 -2.44 -8.31
N ALA A 94 -8.81 -3.07 -8.18
CA ALA A 94 -8.56 -4.42 -8.68
C ALA A 94 -7.88 -5.32 -7.66
N ASP A 95 -7.82 -6.61 -7.96
CA ASP A 95 -6.98 -7.55 -7.22
C ASP A 95 -5.48 -7.39 -7.56
N THR A 96 -4.65 -8.23 -6.92
CA THR A 96 -3.19 -8.26 -7.12
C THR A 96 -2.75 -8.51 -8.56
N ASN A 97 -3.62 -9.06 -9.41
CA ASN A 97 -3.36 -9.32 -10.83
C ASN A 97 -3.88 -8.18 -11.73
N GLY A 98 -4.47 -7.14 -11.14
CA GLY A 98 -5.03 -6.00 -11.86
C GLY A 98 -6.42 -6.26 -12.45
N ARG A 99 -7.10 -7.36 -12.08
CA ARG A 99 -8.48 -7.61 -12.49
C ARG A 99 -9.43 -6.78 -11.63
N PRO A 100 -10.31 -5.94 -12.23
CA PRO A 100 -11.27 -5.15 -11.47
C PRO A 100 -12.11 -6.00 -10.53
N VAL A 101 -12.34 -5.50 -9.32
CA VAL A 101 -13.18 -6.15 -8.31
C VAL A 101 -14.51 -5.41 -8.16
N THR A 102 -15.59 -6.17 -8.07
CA THR A 102 -16.92 -5.67 -7.75
C THR A 102 -17.02 -5.29 -6.27
N LEU A 103 -18.08 -4.58 -5.89
CA LEU A 103 -18.34 -4.26 -4.49
C LEU A 103 -18.61 -5.53 -3.67
N GLU A 104 -19.33 -6.49 -4.24
CA GLU A 104 -19.62 -7.79 -3.63
C GLU A 104 -18.33 -8.57 -3.36
N GLU A 105 -17.43 -8.65 -4.34
CA GLU A 105 -16.12 -9.29 -4.16
C GLU A 105 -15.27 -8.54 -3.13
N LEU A 106 -15.28 -7.21 -3.13
CA LEU A 106 -14.56 -6.39 -2.17
C LEU A 106 -15.04 -6.67 -0.74
N THR A 107 -16.37 -6.66 -0.50
CA THR A 107 -16.96 -6.93 0.82
C THR A 107 -16.80 -8.37 1.28
N ALA A 108 -16.63 -9.31 0.33
CA ALA A 108 -16.32 -10.71 0.60
C ALA A 108 -14.82 -10.99 0.77
N SER A 109 -13.94 -10.03 0.50
CA SER A 109 -12.47 -10.22 0.53
C SER A 109 -12.00 -10.65 1.93
N PRO A 110 -11.35 -11.83 2.06
CA PRO A 110 -10.74 -12.25 3.32
C PRO A 110 -9.65 -11.28 3.79
N ARG A 111 -8.89 -10.72 2.85
CA ARG A 111 -7.84 -9.73 3.12
C ARG A 111 -8.40 -8.42 3.66
N LEU A 112 -9.49 -7.91 3.07
CA LEU A 112 -10.16 -6.71 3.59
C LEU A 112 -10.74 -6.99 4.97
N ARG A 113 -11.35 -8.17 5.18
CA ARG A 113 -11.87 -8.55 6.49
C ARG A 113 -10.77 -8.57 7.55
N ALA A 114 -9.64 -9.21 7.26
CA ALA A 114 -8.49 -9.25 8.16
C ALA A 114 -7.98 -7.84 8.49
N LEU A 115 -7.91 -6.94 7.49
CA LEU A 115 -7.54 -5.54 7.71
C LEU A 115 -8.54 -4.80 8.60
N ILE A 116 -9.84 -4.96 8.37
CA ILE A 116 -10.87 -4.34 9.22
C ILE A 116 -10.82 -4.88 10.66
N ASP A 117 -10.48 -6.15 10.85
CA ASP A 117 -10.36 -6.73 12.19
C ASP A 117 -9.19 -6.12 12.99
N VAL A 118 -8.12 -5.65 12.33
CA VAL A 118 -7.07 -4.83 12.99
C VAL A 118 -7.64 -3.51 13.52
N LEU A 119 -8.53 -2.86 12.75
CA LEU A 119 -9.12 -1.56 13.11
C LEU A 119 -10.17 -1.62 14.23
N ARG A 120 -10.59 -2.82 14.62
CA ARG A 120 -11.59 -3.05 15.67
C ARG A 120 -10.98 -3.31 17.04
N GLN A 121 -9.66 -3.44 17.13
CA GLN A 121 -8.91 -3.63 18.38
C GLN A 121 -8.81 -2.32 19.15
#